data_AF-A0A063BNE4-F1
#
_entry.id   AF-A0A063BNE4-F1
#
_cell.length_a   1.000
_cell.length_b   1.000
_cell.length_c   1.000
_cell.angle_alpha   90.00
_cell.angle_beta   90.00
_cell.angle_gamma   90.00
#
_symmetry.space_group_name_H-M   'P 1'
#
loop_
_entity.id
_entity.type
_entity.pdbx_description
1 polymer ?
#
loop_
_entity_poly.entity_id
_entity_poly.type
_entity_poly.pdbx_seq_one_letter_code
_entity_poly.pdbx_strand_id
1 'polypeptide(L)'
;MSEAPHQAPVQTPKQLIAVIIASFVIPIALIILFATYANQAFRFGAGTDALSDAAVARRVAPIAQVVVQDSGTAAAAPASGAADATNAQAAAALAAMAAIPKPGEAPAAAPTSADTASAGKALYQQVCQACHSTGVLNAPKFGNKDDWAPRLKDPMDKVYDYALHGKGAMPPKGGSSAPDADVKAAVDYMVNAAK
;
A
#
# COMPACT_ATOMS: atom_id res chain seq x y z
N MET A 1 17.77 -25.55 58.49
CA MET A 1 17.63 -25.12 57.09
C MET A 1 18.71 -25.86 56.33
N SER A 2 18.40 -27.03 55.76
CA SER A 2 19.38 -27.83 55.04
C SER A 2 19.43 -27.33 53.59
N GLU A 3 20.47 -26.58 53.25
CA GLU A 3 20.76 -26.16 51.88
C GLU A 3 20.94 -27.40 51.00
N ALA A 4 20.18 -27.48 49.90
CA ALA A 4 20.43 -28.47 48.85
C ALA A 4 21.75 -28.14 48.13
N PRO A 5 22.59 -29.13 47.78
CA PRO A 5 23.85 -28.86 47.10
C PRO A 5 23.60 -28.29 45.71
N HIS A 6 24.05 -27.04 45.49
CA HIS A 6 24.02 -26.39 44.19
C HIS A 6 25.03 -27.03 43.23
N GLN A 7 24.63 -28.12 42.58
CA GLN A 7 25.38 -28.63 41.43
C GLN A 7 25.05 -27.82 40.18
N ALA A 8 26.07 -27.27 39.53
CA ALA A 8 25.91 -26.60 38.24
C ALA A 8 25.41 -27.61 37.19
N PRO A 9 24.39 -27.29 36.37
CA PRO A 9 23.81 -28.21 35.38
C PRO A 9 24.75 -28.61 34.22
N VAL A 10 25.92 -27.99 34.10
CA VAL A 10 26.89 -28.19 33.01
C VAL A 10 28.19 -28.74 33.59
N GLN A 11 28.44 -30.04 33.38
CA GLN A 11 29.57 -30.76 33.98
C GLN A 11 30.73 -30.98 33.01
N THR A 12 30.52 -30.70 31.72
CA THR A 12 31.56 -30.88 30.70
C THR A 12 31.70 -29.65 29.80
N PRO A 13 32.91 -29.33 29.30
CA PRO A 13 33.11 -28.22 28.36
C PRO A 13 32.25 -28.33 27.09
N LYS A 14 31.96 -29.57 26.64
CA LYS A 14 31.08 -29.82 25.50
C LYS A 14 29.62 -29.45 25.80
N GLN A 15 29.13 -29.72 27.00
CA GLN A 15 27.78 -29.32 27.42
C GLN A 15 27.64 -27.81 27.54
N LEU A 16 28.67 -27.10 28.02
CA LEU A 16 28.66 -25.64 28.08
C LEU A 16 28.53 -25.01 26.70
N ILE A 17 29.31 -25.49 25.71
CA ILE A 17 29.22 -25.01 24.32
C ILE A 17 27.83 -25.30 23.73
N ALA A 18 27.27 -26.49 23.97
CA ALA A 18 25.95 -26.85 23.47
C ALA A 18 24.84 -25.94 24.05
N VAL A 19 24.89 -25.63 25.34
CA VAL A 19 23.92 -24.73 26.00
C VAL A 19 24.03 -23.30 25.46
N ILE A 20 25.25 -22.80 25.25
CA ILE A 20 25.46 -21.47 24.67
C ILE A 20 24.87 -21.42 23.26
N ILE A 21 25.20 -22.37 22.39
CA ILE A 21 24.66 -22.42 21.02
C ILE A 21 23.12 -22.51 21.06
N ALA A 22 22.55 -23.40 21.88
CA ALA A 22 21.11 -23.53 22.02
C ALA A 22 20.44 -22.23 22.52
N SER A 23 21.09 -21.49 23.42
CA SER A 23 20.57 -20.23 23.95
C SER A 23 20.47 -19.11 22.92
N PHE A 24 21.25 -19.16 21.84
CA PHE A 24 21.14 -18.22 20.72
C PHE A 24 20.23 -18.77 19.62
N VAL A 25 20.34 -20.05 19.28
CA VAL A 25 19.58 -20.65 18.19
C VAL A 25 18.09 -20.75 18.51
N ILE A 26 17.71 -21.10 19.75
CA ILE A 26 16.30 -21.26 20.13
C ILE A 26 15.54 -19.93 20.04
N PRO A 27 16.02 -18.81 20.62
CA PRO A 27 15.35 -17.51 20.48
C PRO A 27 15.31 -17.03 19.03
N ILE A 28 16.38 -17.20 18.25
CA ILE A 28 16.40 -16.80 16.84
C ILE A 28 15.35 -17.62 16.05
N ALA A 29 15.30 -18.93 16.25
CA ALA A 29 14.31 -19.80 15.62
C ALA A 29 12.88 -19.42 16.02
N LEU A 30 12.64 -19.10 17.29
CA LEU A 30 11.33 -18.63 17.77
C LEU A 30 10.95 -17.27 17.17
N ILE A 31 11.88 -16.33 17.03
CA ILE A 31 11.63 -15.04 16.38
C ILE A 31 11.30 -15.23 14.90
N ILE A 32 12.05 -16.09 14.18
CA ILE A 32 11.77 -16.41 12.77
C ILE A 32 10.40 -17.09 12.64
N LEU A 33 10.11 -18.07 13.50
CA LEU A 33 8.82 -18.76 13.51
C LEU A 33 7.67 -17.80 13.81
N PHE A 34 7.83 -16.89 14.78
CA PHE A 34 6.83 -15.87 15.08
C PHE A 34 6.66 -14.87 13.93
N ALA A 35 7.76 -14.38 13.35
CA ALA A 35 7.71 -13.45 12.22
C ALA A 35 7.05 -14.08 10.99
N THR A 36 7.35 -15.35 10.70
CA THR A 36 6.70 -16.11 9.62
C THR A 36 5.24 -16.37 9.93
N TYR A 37 4.88 -16.73 11.15
CA TYR A 37 3.50 -16.93 11.57
C TYR A 37 2.68 -15.65 11.50
N ALA A 38 3.19 -14.54 12.06
CA ALA A 38 2.58 -13.23 11.97
C ALA A 38 2.42 -12.80 10.51
N ASN A 39 3.47 -12.95 9.69
CA ASN A 39 3.37 -12.66 8.26
C ASN A 39 2.31 -13.50 7.57
N GLN A 40 2.11 -14.78 7.90
CA GLN A 40 1.05 -15.61 7.33
C GLN A 40 -0.34 -15.23 7.82
N ALA A 41 -0.48 -14.92 9.12
CA ALA A 41 -1.75 -14.52 9.73
C ALA A 41 -2.30 -13.19 9.18
N PHE A 42 -1.42 -12.28 8.73
CA PHE A 42 -1.81 -10.99 8.15
C PHE A 42 -1.86 -10.96 6.61
N ARG A 43 -1.72 -12.12 5.94
CA ARG A 43 -1.81 -12.27 4.47
C ARG A 43 -3.22 -12.64 3.96
N PHE A 44 -4.27 -12.45 4.76
CA PHE A 44 -5.66 -12.54 4.28
C PHE A 44 -6.17 -11.15 3.86
N GLY A 45 -5.62 -10.60 2.78
CA GLY A 45 -6.00 -9.29 2.25
C GLY A 45 -5.76 -9.21 0.75
N ALA A 46 -6.63 -8.51 0.02
CA ALA A 46 -6.60 -8.43 -1.43
C ALA A 46 -5.21 -8.02 -1.97
N GLY A 47 -4.58 -8.90 -2.76
CA GLY A 47 -3.30 -8.64 -3.43
C GLY A 47 -2.19 -9.66 -3.20
N THR A 48 -2.37 -10.66 -2.34
CA THR A 48 -1.35 -11.71 -2.08
C THR A 48 -1.05 -12.60 -3.28
N ASP A 49 -1.98 -12.68 -4.22
CA ASP A 49 -1.80 -13.47 -5.44
C ASP A 49 -1.09 -12.69 -6.54
N ALA A 50 -0.69 -11.42 -6.31
CA ALA A 50 -0.11 -10.58 -7.35
C ALA A 50 1.19 -11.13 -7.96
N LEU A 51 1.90 -11.98 -7.22
CA LEU A 51 3.11 -12.69 -7.67
C LEU A 51 2.84 -14.17 -8.04
N SER A 52 1.60 -14.65 -7.92
CA SER A 52 1.25 -16.00 -8.34
C SER A 52 1.33 -16.13 -9.86
N ASP A 53 1.79 -17.27 -10.35
CA ASP A 53 1.87 -17.56 -11.78
C ASP A 53 0.51 -17.39 -12.47
N ALA A 54 -0.58 -17.67 -11.75
CA ALA A 54 -1.95 -17.47 -12.23
C ALA A 54 -2.31 -15.98 -12.43
N ALA A 55 -1.87 -15.09 -11.54
CA ALA A 55 -2.11 -13.65 -11.68
C ALA A 55 -1.20 -13.02 -12.74
N VAL A 56 0.03 -13.53 -12.90
CA VAL A 56 0.93 -13.13 -13.98
C VAL A 56 0.36 -13.58 -15.32
N ALA A 57 -0.10 -14.82 -15.44
CA ALA A 57 -0.74 -15.35 -16.65
C ALA A 57 -1.98 -14.54 -17.06
N ARG A 58 -2.80 -14.09 -16.10
CA ARG A 58 -3.94 -13.20 -16.38
C ARG A 58 -3.54 -11.82 -16.90
N ARG A 59 -2.36 -11.31 -16.55
CA ARG A 59 -1.84 -10.02 -17.03
C ARG A 59 -1.16 -10.11 -18.39
N VAL A 60 -0.58 -11.26 -18.71
CA VAL A 60 0.07 -11.53 -20.01
C VAL A 60 -0.93 -12.11 -21.03
N ALA A 61 -2.15 -12.46 -20.60
CA ALA A 61 -3.18 -12.96 -21.50
C ALA A 61 -3.49 -11.92 -22.61
N PRO A 62 -3.51 -12.33 -23.89
CA PRO A 62 -3.73 -11.42 -25.00
C PRO A 62 -5.15 -10.83 -24.93
N ILE A 63 -5.23 -9.50 -24.84
CA ILE A 63 -6.48 -8.73 -24.78
C ILE A 63 -7.14 -8.51 -26.15
N ALA A 64 -6.47 -8.88 -27.23
CA ALA A 64 -6.93 -8.64 -28.60
C ALA A 64 -6.99 -9.98 -29.35
N GLN A 65 -8.20 -10.50 -29.55
CA GLN A 65 -8.45 -11.42 -30.65
C GLN A 65 -8.64 -10.57 -31.90
N VAL A 66 -7.60 -10.50 -32.74
CA VAL A 66 -7.72 -9.86 -34.05
C VAL A 66 -8.46 -10.83 -34.95
N VAL A 67 -9.77 -10.62 -35.09
CA VAL A 67 -10.54 -11.22 -36.17
C VAL A 67 -10.17 -10.45 -37.44
N VAL A 68 -9.30 -11.04 -38.26
CA VAL A 68 -9.08 -10.54 -39.62
C VAL A 68 -10.30 -10.95 -40.43
N GLN A 69 -11.24 -10.02 -40.56
CA GLN A 69 -12.44 -10.19 -41.36
C GLN A 69 -12.10 -9.77 -42.79
N ASP A 70 -11.87 -10.76 -43.66
CA ASP A 70 -11.70 -10.53 -45.09
C ASP A 70 -13.01 -9.94 -45.64
N SER A 71 -12.88 -8.89 -46.46
CA SER A 71 -14.01 -8.08 -46.92
C SER A 71 -14.75 -8.81 -48.03
N GLY A 72 -15.61 -9.76 -47.64
CA GLY A 72 -16.39 -10.52 -48.60
C GLY A 72 -17.35 -11.50 -47.96
N THR A 73 -18.42 -10.99 -47.34
CA THR A 73 -19.82 -11.47 -47.41
C THR A 73 -20.61 -11.11 -46.15
N ALA A 74 -21.79 -10.52 -46.36
CA ALA A 74 -22.78 -10.21 -45.33
C ALA A 74 -23.58 -11.46 -44.95
N ALA A 75 -23.69 -11.76 -43.65
CA ALA A 75 -24.77 -12.56 -43.03
C ALA A 75 -24.58 -12.50 -41.50
N ALA A 76 -25.46 -11.82 -40.76
CA ALA A 76 -26.72 -12.30 -40.19
C ALA A 76 -26.56 -12.72 -38.71
N ALA A 77 -27.23 -11.99 -37.83
CA ALA A 77 -27.50 -12.39 -36.46
C ALA A 77 -28.40 -13.64 -36.42
N PRO A 78 -28.49 -14.32 -35.26
CA PRO A 78 -29.73 -14.14 -34.51
C PRO A 78 -29.54 -14.01 -32.99
N ALA A 79 -30.56 -13.39 -32.38
CA ALA A 79 -30.74 -13.20 -30.95
C ALA A 79 -31.50 -14.37 -30.30
N SER A 80 -31.17 -14.69 -29.05
CA SER A 80 -32.06 -15.21 -27.99
C SER A 80 -31.26 -15.20 -26.69
N GLY A 81 -31.71 -14.81 -25.49
CA GLY A 81 -33.02 -14.45 -24.96
C GLY A 81 -32.89 -14.44 -23.42
N ALA A 82 -33.82 -13.76 -22.75
CA ALA A 82 -34.09 -13.73 -21.31
C ALA A 82 -33.19 -12.86 -20.40
N ALA A 83 -33.83 -11.84 -19.84
CA ALA A 83 -33.32 -10.89 -18.87
C ALA A 83 -33.34 -11.48 -17.45
N ASP A 84 -32.32 -11.16 -16.63
CA ASP A 84 -32.51 -11.02 -15.19
C ASP A 84 -31.46 -10.07 -14.56
N ALA A 85 -31.97 -9.05 -13.88
CA ALA A 85 -31.39 -8.30 -12.75
C ALA A 85 -29.94 -7.72 -12.75
N THR A 86 -29.29 -7.41 -13.88
CA THR A 86 -27.93 -6.78 -13.86
C THR A 86 -27.83 -5.40 -14.54
N ASN A 87 -28.94 -4.85 -15.03
CA ASN A 87 -28.93 -3.70 -15.94
C ASN A 87 -28.79 -2.30 -15.32
N ALA A 88 -28.57 -2.17 -14.02
CA ALA A 88 -28.22 -0.86 -13.42
C ALA A 88 -26.73 -0.52 -13.57
N GLN A 89 -25.85 -1.52 -13.59
CA GLN A 89 -24.40 -1.32 -13.77
C GLN A 89 -23.95 -1.43 -15.24
N ALA A 90 -24.78 -1.99 -16.12
CA ALA A 90 -24.48 -2.06 -17.56
C ALA A 90 -24.78 -0.76 -18.32
N ALA A 91 -25.72 0.08 -17.83
CA ALA A 91 -26.01 1.39 -18.42
C ALA A 91 -24.88 2.41 -18.21
N ALA A 92 -24.15 2.30 -17.08
CA ALA A 92 -22.97 3.13 -16.80
C ALA A 92 -21.75 2.75 -17.67
N ALA A 93 -21.65 1.49 -18.09
CA ALA A 93 -20.58 1.01 -18.95
C ALA A 93 -20.75 1.42 -20.43
N LEU A 94 -22.00 1.57 -20.92
CA LEU A 94 -22.24 2.06 -22.28
C LEU A 94 -22.09 3.58 -22.45
N ALA A 95 -22.21 4.37 -21.38
CA ALA A 95 -21.90 5.81 -21.41
C ALA A 95 -20.37 6.08 -21.49
N ALA A 96 -19.54 5.15 -21.01
CA ALA A 96 -18.09 5.27 -21.01
C ALA A 96 -17.43 4.95 -22.38
N MET A 97 -18.16 4.35 -23.32
CA MET A 97 -17.67 4.03 -24.67
C MET A 97 -18.10 5.04 -25.75
N ALA A 98 -18.86 6.09 -25.37
CA ALA A 98 -19.23 7.19 -26.27
C ALA A 98 -18.28 8.42 -26.18
N ALA A 99 -17.25 8.37 -25.32
CA ALA A 99 -16.34 9.49 -25.10
C ALA A 99 -14.91 9.17 -25.60
N ILE A 100 -14.77 8.81 -26.87
CA ILE A 100 -13.48 8.92 -27.57
C ILE A 100 -13.41 10.35 -28.15
N PRO A 101 -12.65 11.29 -27.54
CA PRO A 101 -12.43 12.59 -28.15
C PRO A 101 -11.55 12.46 -29.41
N LYS A 102 -11.90 13.24 -30.43
CA LYS A 102 -11.10 13.36 -31.67
C LYS A 102 -9.76 14.05 -31.37
N PRO A 103 -8.69 13.79 -32.16
CA PRO A 103 -7.43 14.50 -32.00
C PRO A 103 -7.63 16.00 -32.29
N GLY A 104 -7.45 16.85 -31.28
CA GLY A 104 -7.61 18.31 -31.41
C GLY A 104 -8.12 19.07 -30.17
N GLU A 105 -8.46 18.40 -29.06
CA GLU A 105 -8.97 19.08 -27.85
C GLU A 105 -7.90 19.29 -26.77
N ALA A 106 -7.97 20.46 -26.13
CA ALA A 106 -7.08 21.03 -25.12
C ALA A 106 -7.03 20.18 -23.81
N PRO A 107 -6.05 20.41 -22.91
CA PRO A 107 -5.48 19.36 -22.06
C PRO A 107 -6.45 18.80 -21.00
N ALA A 108 -6.15 17.56 -20.63
CA ALA A 108 -6.85 16.68 -19.69
C ALA A 108 -7.50 17.40 -18.50
N ALA A 109 -8.72 16.98 -18.18
CA ALA A 109 -9.44 17.37 -16.98
C ALA A 109 -8.57 17.19 -15.74
N ALA A 110 -8.56 18.21 -14.88
CA ALA A 110 -7.85 18.19 -13.61
C ALA A 110 -8.27 16.96 -12.77
N PRO A 111 -7.34 16.35 -12.01
CA PRO A 111 -7.66 15.20 -11.16
C PRO A 111 -8.82 15.54 -10.22
N THR A 112 -9.81 14.65 -10.13
CA THR A 112 -10.94 14.88 -9.23
C THR A 112 -10.47 14.75 -7.78
N SER A 113 -11.13 15.45 -6.83
CA SER A 113 -10.70 15.43 -5.41
C SER A 113 -10.69 14.03 -4.79
N ALA A 114 -11.52 13.10 -5.30
CA ALA A 114 -11.51 11.70 -4.88
C ALA A 114 -10.26 10.95 -5.33
N ASP A 115 -9.77 11.23 -6.55
CA ASP A 115 -8.54 10.68 -7.07
C ASP A 115 -7.33 11.21 -6.29
N THR A 116 -7.32 12.51 -5.98
CA THR A 116 -6.23 13.14 -5.21
C THR A 116 -6.17 12.62 -3.77
N ALA A 117 -7.32 12.46 -3.11
CA ALA A 117 -7.38 11.90 -1.76
C ALA A 117 -6.90 10.43 -1.73
N SER A 118 -7.24 9.66 -2.75
CA SER A 118 -6.79 8.28 -2.90
C SER A 118 -5.28 8.20 -3.14
N ALA A 119 -4.73 9.07 -3.99
CA ALA A 119 -3.30 9.19 -4.24
C ALA A 119 -2.52 9.59 -2.98
N GLY A 120 -3.01 10.58 -2.23
CA GLY A 120 -2.41 11.01 -0.97
C GLY A 120 -2.38 9.91 0.08
N LYS A 121 -3.48 9.15 0.23
CA LYS A 121 -3.52 7.98 1.12
C LYS A 121 -2.56 6.88 0.68
N ALA A 122 -2.47 6.60 -0.62
CA ALA A 122 -1.54 5.60 -1.15
C ALA A 122 -0.08 6.02 -0.89
N LEU A 123 0.26 7.27 -1.14
CA LEU A 123 1.60 7.81 -0.88
C LEU A 123 1.96 7.76 0.61
N TYR A 124 1.01 8.08 1.49
CA TYR A 124 1.21 7.91 2.93
C TYR A 124 1.59 6.46 3.28
N GLN A 125 0.85 5.48 2.77
CA GLN A 125 1.06 4.07 3.08
C GLN A 125 2.40 3.54 2.53
N GLN A 126 2.84 4.06 1.38
CA GLN A 126 4.08 3.62 0.74
C GLN A 126 5.33 4.25 1.35
N VAL A 127 5.27 5.54 1.69
CA VAL A 127 6.47 6.32 2.03
C VAL A 127 6.34 6.95 3.41
N CYS A 128 5.28 7.71 3.67
CA CYS A 128 5.21 8.57 4.85
C CYS A 128 5.04 7.77 6.16
N GLN A 129 4.37 6.60 6.11
CA GLN A 129 4.11 5.79 7.30
C GLN A 129 5.38 5.28 7.97
N ALA A 130 6.49 5.16 7.23
CA ALA A 130 7.75 4.65 7.75
C ALA A 130 8.22 5.46 8.98
N CYS A 131 7.98 6.76 8.98
CA CYS A 131 8.30 7.63 10.10
C CYS A 131 7.06 8.07 10.89
N HIS A 132 5.95 8.35 10.21
CA HIS A 132 4.77 8.94 10.84
C HIS A 132 3.81 7.93 11.48
N SER A 133 4.01 6.63 11.33
CA SER A 133 3.19 5.64 12.07
C SER A 133 3.57 5.59 13.55
N THR A 134 4.86 5.54 13.87
CA THR A 134 5.38 5.39 15.24
C THR A 134 6.04 6.65 15.78
N GLY A 135 6.27 7.67 14.94
CA GLY A 135 6.88 8.94 15.32
C GLY A 135 8.40 8.87 15.35
N VAL A 136 9.00 8.21 14.36
CA VAL A 136 10.46 8.07 14.21
C VAL A 136 11.10 9.46 14.16
N LEU A 137 12.19 9.66 14.91
CA LEU A 137 12.92 10.94 14.99
C LEU A 137 12.01 12.13 15.37
N ASN A 138 11.00 11.90 16.23
CA ASN A 138 10.00 12.88 16.65
C ASN A 138 9.09 13.38 15.51
N ALA A 139 8.90 12.57 14.46
CA ALA A 139 7.87 12.82 13.46
C ALA A 139 6.47 12.84 14.12
N PRO A 140 5.56 13.74 13.70
CA PRO A 140 4.21 13.78 14.25
C PRO A 140 3.46 12.49 13.87
N LYS A 141 2.94 11.76 14.87
CA LYS A 141 2.28 10.48 14.63
C LYS A 141 0.95 10.67 13.93
N PHE A 142 0.67 9.81 12.96
CA PHE A 142 -0.60 9.79 12.25
C PHE A 142 -1.76 9.62 13.23
N GLY A 143 -2.73 10.54 13.16
CA GLY A 143 -3.91 10.55 14.05
C GLY A 143 -3.68 11.07 15.47
N ASN A 144 -2.45 11.41 15.87
CA ASN A 144 -2.17 11.92 17.22
C ASN A 144 -2.40 13.44 17.29
N LYS A 145 -3.51 13.86 17.91
CA LYS A 145 -3.88 15.27 18.03
C LYS A 145 -2.81 16.14 18.72
N ASP A 146 -2.18 15.62 19.78
CA ASP A 146 -1.18 16.36 20.55
C ASP A 146 0.11 16.60 19.75
N ASP A 147 0.49 15.61 18.93
CA ASP A 147 1.60 15.74 18.00
C ASP A 147 1.29 16.70 16.86
N TRP A 148 0.04 16.85 16.43
CA TRP A 148 -0.30 17.75 15.32
C TRP A 148 -0.67 19.17 15.76
N ALA A 149 -1.18 19.36 16.97
CA ALA A 149 -1.65 20.65 17.48
C ALA A 149 -0.63 21.81 17.34
N PRO A 150 0.66 21.67 17.74
CA PRO A 150 1.61 22.77 17.58
C PRO A 150 2.11 22.94 16.13
N ARG A 151 1.93 21.95 15.25
CA ARG A 151 2.35 21.99 13.85
C ARG A 151 1.28 22.67 12.98
N LEU A 152 0.01 22.52 13.35
CA LEU A 152 -1.15 23.16 12.70
C LEU A 152 -1.42 24.60 13.17
N LYS A 153 -0.53 25.16 14.00
CA LYS A 153 -0.51 26.62 14.27
C LYS A 153 0.00 27.42 13.08
N ASP A 154 0.84 26.79 12.26
CA ASP A 154 1.31 27.36 11.01
C ASP A 154 0.21 27.22 9.94
N PRO A 155 0.11 28.16 8.99
CA PRO A 155 -0.82 28.03 7.87
C PRO A 155 -0.49 26.80 7.02
N MET A 156 -1.50 26.16 6.42
CA MET A 156 -1.33 24.93 5.64
C MET A 156 -0.29 25.06 4.51
N ASP A 157 -0.15 26.23 3.91
CA ASP A 157 0.89 26.48 2.89
C ASP A 157 2.32 26.29 3.43
N LYS A 158 2.56 26.66 4.70
CA LYS A 158 3.84 26.39 5.36
C LYS A 158 4.01 24.92 5.70
N VAL A 159 2.94 24.23 6.08
CA VAL A 159 2.96 22.78 6.32
C VAL A 159 3.31 22.03 5.03
N TYR A 160 2.75 22.45 3.89
CA TYR A 160 3.12 21.89 2.58
C TYR A 160 4.57 22.19 2.21
N ASP A 161 5.05 23.41 2.46
CA ASP A 161 6.44 23.80 2.20
C ASP A 161 7.43 22.91 2.98
N TYR A 162 7.14 22.61 4.25
CA TYR A 162 7.92 21.67 5.04
C TYR A 162 7.91 20.25 4.47
N ALA A 163 6.79 19.80 3.92
CA ALA A 163 6.70 18.47 3.32
C ALA A 163 7.43 18.40 1.96
N LEU A 164 7.38 19.46 1.16
CA LEU A 164 8.02 19.51 -0.16
C LEU A 164 9.53 19.69 -0.07
N HIS A 165 10.00 20.62 0.77
CA HIS A 165 11.42 20.95 0.89
C HIS A 165 12.14 20.21 2.03
N GLY A 166 11.38 19.54 2.90
CA GLY A 166 11.91 18.86 4.08
C GLY A 166 12.06 19.81 5.26
N LYS A 167 12.07 19.25 6.47
CA LYS A 167 12.27 19.98 7.72
C LYS A 167 12.92 19.08 8.78
N GLY A 168 14.08 19.48 9.27
CA GLY A 168 14.82 18.71 10.27
C GLY A 168 15.19 17.32 9.73
N ALA A 169 14.69 16.26 10.38
CA ALA A 169 14.90 14.88 9.97
C ALA A 169 13.99 14.41 8.81
N MET A 170 12.99 15.21 8.42
CA MET A 170 12.11 14.88 7.29
C MET A 170 12.79 15.27 5.97
N PRO A 171 13.10 14.32 5.07
CA PRO A 171 13.69 14.62 3.77
C PRO A 171 12.70 15.35 2.83
N PRO A 172 13.19 16.04 1.78
CA PRO A 172 12.34 16.65 0.77
C PRO A 172 11.33 15.66 0.20
N LYS A 173 10.08 16.09 0.03
CA LYS A 173 8.95 15.29 -0.48
C LYS A 173 8.71 13.99 0.31
N GLY A 174 9.12 13.96 1.58
CA GLY A 174 9.07 12.78 2.43
C GLY A 174 9.96 11.63 1.95
N GLY A 175 10.91 11.88 1.05
CA GLY A 175 11.74 10.85 0.40
C GLY A 175 11.08 10.21 -0.82
N SER A 176 9.93 10.73 -1.27
CA SER A 176 9.24 10.28 -2.47
C SER A 176 9.68 11.06 -3.72
N SER A 177 9.53 10.45 -4.89
CA SER A 177 9.62 11.11 -6.20
C SER A 177 8.23 11.52 -6.73
N ALA A 178 7.18 11.40 -5.92
CA ALA A 178 5.80 11.70 -6.31
C ALA A 178 5.64 13.18 -6.70
N PRO A 179 4.69 13.54 -7.56
CA PRO A 179 4.43 14.95 -7.88
C PRO A 179 3.98 15.72 -6.64
N ASP A 180 4.23 17.03 -6.61
CA ASP A 180 3.96 17.88 -5.43
C ASP A 180 2.48 17.85 -5.01
N ALA A 181 1.57 17.66 -5.96
CA ALA A 181 0.14 17.51 -5.69
C ALA A 181 -0.16 16.28 -4.82
N ASP A 182 0.50 15.14 -5.07
CA ASP A 182 0.31 13.91 -4.30
C ASP A 182 0.93 14.05 -2.91
N VAL A 183 2.06 14.74 -2.79
CA VAL A 183 2.69 15.05 -1.50
C VAL A 183 1.76 15.93 -0.66
N LYS A 184 1.17 16.98 -1.24
CA LYS A 184 0.19 17.83 -0.54
C LYS A 184 -1.04 17.03 -0.12
N ALA A 185 -1.57 16.17 -0.99
CA ALA A 185 -2.69 15.30 -0.67
C ALA A 185 -2.37 14.29 0.45
N ALA A 186 -1.13 13.80 0.53
CA ALA A 186 -0.67 12.97 1.65
C ALA A 186 -0.59 13.76 2.95
N VAL A 187 -0.14 15.02 2.92
CA VAL A 187 -0.18 15.93 4.06
C VAL A 187 -1.63 16.14 4.52
N ASP A 188 -2.55 16.41 3.60
CA ASP A 188 -3.98 16.56 3.92
C ASP A 188 -4.55 15.30 4.56
N TYR A 189 -4.22 14.13 4.04
CA TYR A 189 -4.64 12.86 4.61
C TYR A 189 -4.17 12.70 6.07
N MET A 190 -2.92 13.08 6.37
CA MET A 190 -2.34 13.00 7.72
C MET A 190 -2.93 14.03 8.67
N VAL A 191 -3.09 15.27 8.20
CA VAL A 191 -3.67 16.37 8.98
C VAL A 191 -5.13 16.10 9.30
N ASN A 192 -5.91 15.60 8.33
CA ASN A 192 -7.32 15.28 8.54
C ASN A 192 -7.53 14.13 9.52
N ALA A 193 -6.60 13.17 9.58
CA ALA A 193 -6.64 12.12 10.59
C ALA A 193 -6.39 12.63 12.01
N ALA A 194 -5.72 13.77 12.17
CA ALA A 194 -5.34 14.36 13.45
C ALA A 194 -6.21 15.54 13.89
N LYS A 195 -7.26 15.87 13.12
CA LYS A 195 -8.34 16.78 13.54
C LYS A 195 -9.33 16.05 14.44
#